data_AF-A0A5B0W117-F1
#
_entry.id   AF-A0A5B0W117-F1
#
_cell.length_a   1.000
_cell.length_b   1.000
_cell.length_c   1.000
_cell.angle_alpha   90.00
_cell.angle_beta   90.00
_cell.angle_gamma   90.00
#
_symmetry.space_group_name_H-M   'P 1'
#
loop_
_entity.id
_entity.type
_entity.pdbx_description
1 polymer ?
#
loop_
_entity_poly.entity_id
_entity_poly.type
_entity_poly.pdbx_seq_one_letter_code
_entity_poly.pdbx_strand_id
1 'polypeptide(L)'
;MGIFKKKEVNGSFGASLFHTEGLPIAENTHCELRINEGKLVITGGGSEFIVNLSQIQAADFKTDVEIAHIVNSSAAKGIAGGLLFGPIGLVVGARATSKKERTVTPYLIMNYINSANELAVLMFRDNPKSFEAAKFIDKIRPIISNNPKQTIQL
;
A
#
# COMPACT_ATOMS: atom_id res chain seq x y z
N MET A 1 -29.82 8.33 10.61
CA MET A 1 -28.38 8.60 10.79
C MET A 1 -27.69 8.29 9.46
N GLY A 2 -27.07 9.30 8.85
CA GLY A 2 -26.16 9.27 7.69
C GLY A 2 -26.31 8.17 6.62
N ILE A 3 -26.99 8.50 5.53
CA ILE A 3 -26.94 7.74 4.26
C ILE A 3 -25.55 7.98 3.65
N PHE A 4 -24.68 6.97 3.65
CA PHE A 4 -23.39 7.05 2.97
C PHE A 4 -23.62 7.09 1.46
N LYS A 5 -23.62 8.31 0.91
CA LYS A 5 -23.74 8.59 -0.52
C LYS A 5 -22.43 8.15 -1.18
N LYS A 6 -22.42 6.93 -1.74
CA LYS A 6 -21.37 6.48 -2.65
C LYS A 6 -21.40 7.38 -3.89
N LYS A 7 -20.56 8.42 -3.87
CA LYS A 7 -20.44 9.40 -4.94
C LYS A 7 -19.47 8.82 -5.97
N GLU A 8 -20.00 8.04 -6.91
CA GLU A 8 -19.30 7.75 -8.17
C GLU A 8 -19.30 9.05 -8.99
N VAL A 9 -18.21 9.82 -8.87
CA VAL A 9 -17.94 10.95 -9.76
C VAL A 9 -17.08 10.41 -10.89
N ASN A 10 -17.70 10.20 -12.05
CA ASN A 10 -17.08 10.07 -13.38
C ASN A 10 -15.61 9.60 -13.37
N GLY A 11 -15.40 8.28 -13.36
CA GLY A 11 -14.08 7.69 -13.62
C GLY A 11 -13.08 7.66 -12.45
N SER A 12 -13.39 8.27 -11.31
CA SER A 12 -12.54 8.20 -10.10
C SER A 12 -12.79 6.89 -9.34
N PHE A 13 -11.78 6.00 -9.32
CA PHE A 13 -11.82 4.77 -8.54
C PHE A 13 -11.19 5.02 -7.17
N GLY A 14 -11.84 4.52 -6.12
CA GLY A 14 -11.31 4.60 -4.77
C GLY A 14 -11.51 3.33 -3.96
N ALA A 15 -10.70 3.19 -2.91
CA ALA A 15 -10.72 2.09 -1.96
C ALA A 15 -10.70 2.66 -0.54
N SER A 16 -11.50 2.08 0.35
CA SER A 16 -11.47 2.41 1.78
C SER A 16 -10.60 1.40 2.51
N LEU A 17 -9.46 1.84 3.04
CA LEU A 17 -8.47 0.97 3.68
C LEU A 17 -8.04 1.57 5.02
N PHE A 18 -7.40 0.78 5.86
CA PHE A 18 -6.85 1.26 7.14
C PHE A 18 -5.38 1.57 6.96
N HIS A 19 -4.94 2.78 7.33
CA HIS A 19 -3.52 3.12 7.34
C HIS A 19 -2.78 2.19 8.29
N THR A 20 -1.65 1.64 7.84
CA THR A 20 -0.73 0.92 8.70
C THR A 20 0.51 1.76 8.92
N GLU A 21 1.19 2.14 7.83
CA GLU A 21 2.48 2.82 7.86
C GLU A 21 2.69 3.72 6.63
N GLY A 22 3.60 4.68 6.75
CA GLY A 22 4.06 5.52 5.63
C GLY A 22 3.45 6.92 5.54
N LEU A 23 2.46 7.25 6.39
CA LEU A 23 1.90 8.58 6.52
C LEU A 23 2.04 9.09 7.97
N PRO A 24 2.15 10.41 8.19
CA PRO A 24 2.20 11.01 9.52
C PRO A 24 0.81 11.03 10.20
N ILE A 25 0.13 9.89 10.21
CA ILE A 25 -1.17 9.67 10.85
C ILE A 25 -1.10 8.39 11.70
N ALA A 26 -2.02 8.25 12.65
CA ALA A 26 -2.03 7.08 13.53
C ALA A 26 -2.23 5.77 12.75
N GLU A 27 -1.60 4.69 13.22
CA GLU A 27 -1.90 3.33 12.74
C GLU A 27 -3.39 3.02 12.91
N ASN A 28 -3.95 2.22 12.00
CA ASN A 28 -5.34 1.79 11.94
C ASN A 28 -6.35 2.94 11.71
N THR A 29 -5.89 4.09 11.21
CA THR A 29 -6.78 5.19 10.80
C THR A 29 -7.49 4.85 9.51
N HIS A 30 -8.81 5.06 9.46
CA HIS A 30 -9.59 4.87 8.23
C HIS A 30 -9.17 5.89 7.16
N CYS A 31 -8.74 5.38 6.00
CA CYS A 31 -8.23 6.17 4.88
C CYS A 31 -9.00 5.85 3.60
N GLU A 32 -9.41 6.89 2.88
CA GLU A 32 -9.98 6.75 1.54
C GLU A 32 -8.89 7.06 0.51
N LEU A 33 -8.56 6.06 -0.30
CA LEU A 33 -7.68 6.22 -1.46
C LEU A 33 -8.55 6.53 -2.67
N ARG A 34 -8.19 7.54 -3.46
CA ARG A 34 -8.87 7.90 -4.71
C ARG A 34 -7.83 8.23 -5.78
N ILE A 35 -8.07 7.74 -7.00
CA ILE A 35 -7.27 8.12 -8.15
C ILE A 35 -8.00 9.25 -8.88
N ASN A 36 -7.32 10.38 -9.08
CA ASN A 36 -7.84 11.54 -9.81
C ASN A 36 -6.79 12.11 -10.75
N GLU A 37 -7.09 12.22 -12.05
CA GLU A 37 -6.26 12.89 -13.07
C GLU A 37 -4.75 12.56 -13.00
N GLY A 38 -4.38 11.30 -12.78
CA GLY A 38 -2.97 10.89 -12.69
C GLY A 38 -2.32 11.10 -11.32
N LYS A 39 -3.12 11.38 -10.28
CA LYS A 39 -2.70 11.53 -8.89
C LYS A 39 -3.45 10.55 -7.98
N LEU A 40 -2.75 10.04 -6.99
CA LEU A 40 -3.28 9.29 -5.87
C LEU A 40 -3.56 10.27 -4.72
N VAL A 41 -4.82 10.41 -4.35
CA VAL A 41 -5.27 11.20 -3.20
C VAL A 41 -5.64 10.24 -2.08
N ILE A 42 -5.07 10.45 -0.90
CA ILE A 42 -5.32 9.66 0.31
C ILE A 42 -5.88 10.61 1.36
N THR A 43 -7.13 10.41 1.75
CA THR A 43 -7.77 11.23 2.79
C THR A 43 -7.93 10.40 4.06
N GLY A 44 -7.36 10.86 5.18
CA GLY A 44 -7.41 10.12 6.44
C GLY A 44 -6.89 10.95 7.61
N GLY A 45 -7.44 10.73 8.81
CA GLY A 45 -6.99 11.40 10.03
C GLY A 45 -7.17 12.93 10.03
N GLY A 46 -8.09 13.46 9.22
CA GLY A 46 -8.30 14.91 9.05
C GLY A 46 -7.33 15.59 8.07
N SER A 47 -6.43 14.82 7.45
CA SER A 47 -5.46 15.30 6.46
C SER A 47 -5.72 14.68 5.08
N GLU A 48 -5.26 15.37 4.04
CA GLU A 48 -5.25 14.88 2.67
C GLU A 48 -3.79 14.82 2.18
N PHE A 49 -3.40 13.66 1.68
CA PHE A 49 -2.08 13.39 1.12
C PHE A 49 -2.20 13.11 -0.37
N ILE A 50 -1.37 13.76 -1.17
CA ILE A 50 -1.43 13.65 -2.64
C ILE A 50 -0.08 13.15 -3.13
N VAL A 51 -0.09 12.05 -3.89
CA VAL A 51 1.09 11.45 -4.52
C VAL A 51 0.84 11.38 -6.02
N ASN A 52 1.75 11.90 -6.85
CA ASN A 52 1.60 11.75 -8.29
C ASN A 52 1.81 10.29 -8.69
N LEU A 53 0.99 9.74 -9.59
CA LEU A 53 1.15 8.35 -10.03
C LEU A 53 2.51 8.12 -10.71
N SER A 54 3.12 9.16 -11.29
CA SER A 54 4.47 9.12 -11.86
C SER A 54 5.58 8.89 -10.83
N GLN A 55 5.33 9.21 -9.55
CA GLN A 55 6.27 8.97 -8.46
C GLN A 55 6.15 7.55 -7.90
N ILE A 56 5.08 6.82 -8.23
CA ILE A 56 4.88 5.45 -7.77
C ILE A 56 5.72 4.51 -8.64
N GLN A 57 6.65 3.83 -7.98
CA GLN A 57 7.57 2.88 -8.59
C GLN A 57 6.95 1.49 -8.68
N ALA A 58 6.23 1.09 -7.64
CA ALA A 58 5.61 -0.23 -7.54
C ALA A 58 4.37 -0.16 -6.67
N ALA A 59 3.40 -1.01 -6.97
CA ALA A 59 2.21 -1.21 -6.16
C ALA A 59 1.87 -2.69 -6.18
N ASP A 60 1.78 -3.30 -5.00
CA ASP A 60 1.51 -4.71 -4.84
C ASP A 60 0.47 -4.95 -3.75
N PHE A 61 -0.29 -6.03 -3.93
CA PHE A 61 -1.21 -6.56 -2.95
C PHE A 61 -0.60 -7.82 -2.37
N LYS A 62 -0.42 -7.85 -1.05
CA LYS A 62 0.21 -8.97 -0.34
C LYS A 62 -0.46 -9.20 1.00
N THR A 63 -0.55 -10.46 1.39
CA THR A 63 -1.06 -10.85 2.71
C THR A 63 0.07 -10.90 3.74
N ASP A 64 -0.26 -10.85 5.04
CA ASP A 64 0.75 -11.01 6.11
C ASP A 64 1.59 -12.29 5.93
N VAL A 65 0.94 -13.40 5.53
CA VAL A 65 1.59 -14.68 5.30
C VAL A 65 2.55 -14.62 4.12
N GLU A 66 2.15 -13.98 3.02
CA GLU A 66 3.04 -13.77 1.87
C GLU A 66 4.20 -12.84 2.23
N ILE A 67 3.95 -11.76 2.95
CA ILE A 67 5.00 -10.82 3.38
C ILE A 67 5.99 -11.55 4.28
N ALA A 68 5.52 -12.31 5.25
CA ALA A 68 6.37 -13.09 6.14
C ALA A 68 7.17 -14.16 5.38
N HIS A 69 6.54 -14.85 4.42
CA HIS A 69 7.22 -15.81 3.56
C HIS A 69 8.30 -15.13 2.70
N ILE A 70 7.99 -13.97 2.10
CA ILE A 70 8.95 -13.19 1.31
C ILE A 70 10.08 -12.70 2.20
N VAL A 71 9.83 -12.18 3.39
CA VAL A 71 10.86 -11.70 4.33
C VAL A 71 11.76 -12.86 4.77
N ASN A 72 11.18 -13.99 5.18
CA ASN A 72 11.93 -15.18 5.60
C ASN A 72 12.73 -15.81 4.45
N SER A 73 12.23 -15.74 3.21
CA SER A 73 12.93 -16.24 2.01
C SER A 73 13.95 -15.24 1.45
N SER A 74 13.70 -13.93 1.57
CA SER A 74 14.55 -12.86 1.01
C SER A 74 15.72 -12.50 1.90
N ALA A 75 15.57 -12.60 3.23
CA ALA A 75 16.70 -12.53 4.16
C ALA A 75 17.79 -13.58 3.84
N ALA A 76 17.41 -14.68 3.18
CA ALA A 76 18.33 -15.74 2.73
C ALA A 76 18.87 -15.55 1.30
N LYS A 77 18.38 -14.59 0.50
CA LYS A 77 18.73 -14.48 -0.94
C LYS A 77 19.15 -13.09 -1.43
N GLY A 78 19.17 -12.06 -0.58
CA GLY A 78 19.60 -10.70 -0.99
C GLY A 78 18.73 -10.08 -2.09
N ILE A 79 17.52 -10.62 -2.30
CA ILE A 79 16.60 -10.17 -3.34
C ILE A 79 15.86 -8.94 -2.81
N ALA A 80 15.70 -7.96 -3.70
CA ALA A 80 15.05 -6.66 -3.52
C ALA A 80 13.76 -6.64 -2.66
N GLY A 81 13.06 -7.77 -2.46
CA GLY A 81 11.88 -7.85 -1.60
C GLY A 81 12.12 -7.37 -0.17
N GLY A 82 13.25 -7.71 0.47
CA GLY A 82 13.55 -7.24 1.84
C GLY A 82 13.83 -5.73 1.92
N LEU A 83 14.42 -5.15 0.87
CA LEU A 83 14.67 -3.72 0.74
C LEU A 83 13.40 -2.93 0.37
N LEU A 84 12.54 -3.51 -0.47
CA LEU A 84 11.27 -2.91 -0.90
C LEU A 84 10.27 -2.81 0.26
N PHE A 85 10.32 -3.72 1.23
CA PHE A 85 9.48 -3.67 2.42
C PHE A 85 10.16 -3.01 3.62
N GLY A 86 11.46 -2.69 3.56
CA GLY A 86 12.19 -1.97 4.61
C GLY A 86 11.91 -2.46 6.05
N PRO A 87 11.86 -1.57 7.06
CA PRO A 87 11.46 -1.93 8.43
C PRO A 87 10.01 -2.44 8.53
N ILE A 88 9.16 -2.16 7.54
CA ILE A 88 7.75 -2.57 7.51
C ILE A 88 7.63 -4.10 7.34
N GLY A 89 8.50 -4.71 6.53
CA GLY A 89 8.60 -6.16 6.39
C GLY A 89 8.90 -6.87 7.72
N LEU A 90 9.67 -6.22 8.61
CA LEU A 90 9.95 -6.76 9.94
C LEU A 90 8.73 -6.69 10.87
N VAL A 91 7.98 -5.58 10.84
CA VAL A 91 6.77 -5.41 11.68
C VAL A 91 5.69 -6.43 11.29
N VAL A 92 5.46 -6.61 9.99
CA VAL A 92 4.46 -7.56 9.50
C VAL A 92 4.93 -9.01 9.67
N GLY A 93 6.22 -9.30 9.44
CA GLY A 93 6.80 -10.62 9.68
C GLY A 93 6.75 -11.05 11.15
N ALA A 94 6.99 -10.12 12.08
CA ALA A 94 6.83 -10.37 13.51
C ALA A 94 5.36 -10.67 13.88
N ARG A 95 4.40 -9.96 13.27
CA ARG A 95 2.95 -10.22 13.47
C ARG A 95 2.53 -11.59 12.92
N ALA A 96 2.99 -11.98 11.74
CA ALA A 96 2.68 -13.28 11.12
C ALA A 96 3.22 -14.49 11.91
N THR A 97 4.28 -14.32 12.70
CA THR A 97 4.84 -15.38 13.56
C THR A 97 3.97 -15.66 14.80
N SER A 98 3.03 -14.76 15.13
CA SER A 98 2.12 -14.92 16.25
C SER A 98 1.01 -15.92 15.92
N LYS A 99 1.24 -17.18 16.31
CA LYS A 99 0.49 -18.42 16.05
C LYS A 99 -1.02 -18.44 16.39
N LYS A 100 -1.67 -17.31 16.70
CA LYS A 100 -2.98 -17.27 17.39
C LYS A 100 -4.21 -16.96 16.55
N GLU A 101 -4.13 -16.44 15.32
CA GLU A 101 -5.31 -16.32 14.46
C GLU A 101 -4.98 -16.63 13.00
N ARG A 102 -5.71 -17.58 12.41
CA ARG A 102 -5.64 -17.91 10.96
C ARG A 102 -6.29 -16.82 10.09
N THR A 103 -6.21 -15.56 10.51
CA THR A 103 -6.85 -14.45 9.79
C THR A 103 -5.83 -13.87 8.84
N VAL A 104 -5.86 -14.36 7.60
CA VAL A 104 -5.07 -13.81 6.50
C VAL A 104 -5.47 -12.36 6.32
N THR A 105 -4.55 -11.45 6.64
CA THR A 105 -4.79 -10.03 6.60
C THR A 105 -4.22 -9.46 5.30
N PRO A 106 -5.06 -8.98 4.38
CA PRO A 106 -4.62 -8.38 3.14
C PRO A 106 -4.02 -6.98 3.36
N TYR A 107 -2.92 -6.69 2.67
CA TYR A 107 -2.29 -5.38 2.65
C TYR A 107 -2.06 -4.88 1.22
N LEU A 108 -2.28 -3.58 1.04
CA LEU A 108 -1.85 -2.79 -0.09
C LEU A 108 -0.51 -2.15 0.25
N ILE A 109 0.48 -2.35 -0.60
CA ILE A 109 1.82 -1.78 -0.44
C ILE A 109 2.16 -0.99 -1.69
N MET A 110 2.53 0.27 -1.53
CA MET A 110 2.92 1.15 -2.63
C MET A 110 4.25 1.82 -2.33
N ASN A 111 5.19 1.66 -3.25
CA ASN A 111 6.50 2.29 -3.18
C ASN A 111 6.49 3.53 -4.06
N TYR A 112 6.90 4.66 -3.51
CA TYR A 112 6.96 5.92 -4.23
C TYR A 112 8.23 6.68 -3.89
N ILE A 113 8.62 7.59 -4.78
CA ILE A 113 9.74 8.49 -4.55
C ILE A 113 9.21 9.77 -3.91
N ASN A 114 9.67 10.07 -2.69
CA ASN A 114 9.28 11.27 -1.97
C ASN A 114 9.92 12.53 -2.59
N SER A 115 9.58 13.72 -2.07
CA SER A 115 10.16 14.99 -2.55
C SER A 115 11.66 15.13 -2.32
N ALA A 116 12.25 14.33 -1.42
CA ALA A 116 13.69 14.25 -1.19
C ALA A 116 14.40 13.24 -2.12
N ASN A 117 13.68 12.68 -3.10
CA ASN A 117 14.17 11.67 -4.03
C ASN A 117 14.59 10.36 -3.35
N GLU A 118 13.95 10.03 -2.23
CA GLU A 118 14.16 8.81 -1.46
C GLU A 118 13.00 7.84 -1.67
N LEU A 119 13.30 6.54 -1.60
CA LEU A 119 12.28 5.50 -1.67
C LEU A 119 11.48 5.47 -0.36
N ALA A 120 10.19 5.79 -0.46
CA ALA A 120 9.23 5.72 0.62
C ALA A 120 8.15 4.68 0.33
N VAL A 121 7.55 4.13 1.38
CA VAL A 121 6.55 3.07 1.30
C VAL A 121 5.27 3.53 1.97
N LEU A 122 4.14 3.28 1.33
CA LEU A 122 2.80 3.44 1.90
C LEU A 122 2.19 2.06 2.10
N MET A 123 1.68 1.80 3.30
CA MET A 123 1.04 0.54 3.63
C MET A 123 -0.37 0.77 4.17
N PHE A 124 -1.32 0.07 3.55
CA PHE A 124 -2.70 0.07 4.00
C PHE A 124 -3.20 -1.36 4.17
N ARG A 125 -3.93 -1.62 5.26
CA ARG A 125 -4.60 -2.88 5.54
C ARG A 125 -6.00 -2.85 4.94
N ASP A 126 -6.34 -3.87 4.17
CA ASP A 126 -7.70 -4.11 3.72
C ASP A 126 -8.47 -4.94 4.77
N ASN A 127 -9.78 -4.83 4.76
CA ASN A 127 -10.62 -5.69 5.58
C ASN A 127 -10.55 -7.13 5.00
N PRO A 128 -10.32 -8.19 5.79
CA PRO A 128 -10.16 -9.56 5.27
C PRO A 128 -11.39 -10.11 4.51
N LYS A 129 -12.55 -9.45 4.59
CA LYS A 129 -13.76 -9.79 3.81
C LYS A 129 -13.97 -8.87 2.59
N SER A 130 -13.10 -7.89 2.39
CA SER A 130 -13.12 -6.97 1.26
C SER A 130 -12.00 -7.31 0.27
N PHE A 131 -12.20 -6.93 -0.98
CA PHE A 131 -11.24 -7.09 -2.08
C PHE A 131 -10.95 -5.73 -2.73
N GLU A 132 -11.08 -4.65 -1.95
CA GLU A 132 -10.93 -3.29 -2.43
C GLU A 132 -9.47 -2.98 -2.80
N ALA A 133 -8.51 -3.44 -1.99
CA ALA A 133 -7.09 -3.29 -2.28
C ALA A 133 -6.67 -4.05 -3.56
N ALA A 134 -7.18 -5.27 -3.75
CA ALA A 134 -6.89 -6.04 -4.96
C ALA A 134 -7.43 -5.34 -6.22
N LYS A 135 -8.70 -4.89 -6.18
CA LYS A 135 -9.31 -4.11 -7.28
C LYS A 135 -8.58 -2.79 -7.54
N PHE A 136 -8.03 -2.18 -6.49
CA PHE A 136 -7.23 -0.97 -6.60
C PHE A 136 -5.90 -1.23 -7.32
N ILE A 137 -5.22 -2.33 -6.99
CA ILE A 137 -3.99 -2.74 -7.67
C ILE A 137 -4.24 -3.03 -9.15
N ASP A 138 -5.29 -3.76 -9.50
CA ASP A 138 -5.62 -4.05 -10.91
C ASP A 138 -5.76 -2.78 -11.76
N LYS A 139 -6.21 -1.68 -11.15
CA LYS A 139 -6.32 -0.39 -11.84
C LYS A 139 -5.03 0.42 -11.84
N ILE A 140 -4.26 0.43 -10.75
CA ILE A 140 -3.05 1.25 -10.67
C ILE A 140 -1.89 0.62 -11.44
N ARG A 141 -1.80 -0.71 -11.47
CA ARG A 141 -0.73 -1.49 -12.11
C ARG A 141 -0.49 -1.13 -13.59
N PRO A 142 -1.51 -1.06 -14.47
CA PRO A 142 -1.31 -0.64 -15.85
C PRO A 142 -0.85 0.81 -15.99
N ILE A 143 -1.17 1.67 -15.02
CA ILE A 143 -0.76 3.08 -15.04
C ILE A 143 0.72 3.19 -14.66
N ILE A 144 1.15 2.53 -13.58
CA ILE A 144 2.53 2.58 -13.10
C ILE A 144 3.51 1.78 -13.96
N SER A 145 3.05 0.77 -14.71
CA SER A 145 3.93 -0.01 -15.59
C SER A 145 4.54 0.82 -16.72
N ASN A 146 3.97 1.99 -17.01
CA ASN A 146 4.49 2.93 -17.99
C ASN A 146 5.49 3.93 -17.39
N ASN A 147 5.71 3.91 -16.07
CA ASN A 147 6.66 4.81 -15.42
C ASN A 147 8.11 4.33 -15.64
N PRO A 148 9.07 5.27 -15.76
CA PRO A 148 10.48 4.92 -15.85
C PRO A 148 10.92 4.21 -14.56
N LYS A 149 11.31 2.93 -14.68
CA LYS A 149 11.86 2.17 -13.56
C LYS A 149 13.21 2.78 -13.19
N GLN A 150 13.33 3.35 -12.00
CA GLN A 150 14.63 3.80 -11.50
C GLN A 150 15.41 2.61 -10.94
N THR A 151 16.56 2.35 -11.54
CA THR A 151 17.56 1.41 -11.01
C THR A 151 18.30 2.10 -9.88
N ILE A 152 18.05 1.70 -8.64
CA ILE A 152 18.86 2.10 -7.49
C ILE A 152 20.09 1.18 -7.49
N GLN A 153 21.29 1.78 -7.62
CA GLN A 153 22.55 1.06 -7.44
C GLN A 153 22.78 0.86 -5.93
N LEU A 154 22.95 -0.38 -5.51
CA LEU A 154 23.22 -0.78 -4.12
C LEU A 154 24.71 -0.72 -3.81
#